data_AF-A0A135S9R0-F1
#
_entry.id   AF-A0A135S9R0-F1
#
_cell.length_a   1.000
_cell.length_b   1.000
_cell.length_c   1.000
_cell.angle_alpha   90.00
_cell.angle_beta   90.00
_cell.angle_gamma   90.00
#
_symmetry.space_group_name_H-M   'P 1'
#
loop_
_entity.id
_entity.type
_entity.pdbx_description
1 polymer ?
#
loop_
_entity_poly.entity_id
_entity_poly.type
_entity_poly.pdbx_seq_one_letter_code
_entity_poly.pdbx_strand_id
1 'polypeptide(L)'
;MKQSEKPDSQLLSMCDVDCGGIQDWGGNGPIFRASRGYGVKSEQYSVREKAVVTPSYRSLPNQRVTWIRGHLSFAVTDLSALPTSTYSLGVMSPVTDYKNPVPPSASLAPQTRLDSTLGHSKTHTRNILPSVENTMDPSKQPTAFIGLGAMGFGMATNLVRLGYQVTGFDVYAPTLDKFKAAGGLTSTSPAEAVTGKEFCVVMVATAEQAQGVLFEGDAPAISALQQGAVVLLCSTVPCAYVQGLQKELVARNRGDIALVDCPVSGGAARAAAGTLSIMAGAEEEAIQRGLHLLQAMSDPEKLYIVKGGIGAGSNMKMCHQVLAANQILSSSEALGFATHLGLDLPSTGEKIIKSEGWSWMFENRLPRMLDAQFGPLASAVTIILKDTSIITSEARRAGFPTPMTSTAEQAYFAALGKGYGPDDDASLIRLYIEGAGKVGPVKPTVTSEEGKLSLVVNLLRGIHLCAAAEAIAFARFVGLDLEQVFELCINAAGGSTMLSGEGRRIVDAIAAARSTHDWAASGNESLLQTISSDLQEAIDEAQRLKLPLFLGTQALNLIRGILLTAGPKAPGLALGSVVSGWTARGSPAA
;
A
#
# COMPACT_ATOMS: atom_id res chain seq x y z
N MET A 1 -53.86 48.33 -21.40
CA MET A 1 -54.97 47.69 -22.15
C MET A 1 -54.48 46.35 -22.66
N LYS A 2 -55.19 45.27 -22.28
CA LYS A 2 -55.11 43.87 -22.75
C LYS A 2 -53.79 43.12 -22.50
N GLN A 3 -53.73 41.91 -21.92
CA GLN A 3 -54.70 41.02 -21.26
C GLN A 3 -53.91 39.86 -20.60
N SER A 4 -54.34 39.42 -19.40
CA SER A 4 -54.28 38.07 -18.77
C SER A 4 -53.03 37.18 -18.98
N GLU A 5 -52.20 36.93 -17.95
CA GLU A 5 -52.33 35.92 -16.86
C GLU A 5 -51.52 34.63 -17.13
N LYS A 6 -50.84 34.18 -16.07
CA LYS A 6 -49.81 33.12 -15.96
C LYS A 6 -50.44 31.69 -15.90
N PRO A 7 -49.72 30.67 -15.40
CA PRO A 7 -48.67 29.84 -16.02
C PRO A 7 -49.09 28.34 -16.02
N ASP A 8 -48.34 27.42 -16.64
CA ASP A 8 -48.11 26.07 -16.08
C ASP A 8 -47.26 25.13 -16.97
N SER A 9 -46.66 24.19 -16.26
CA SER A 9 -45.90 22.98 -16.60
C SER A 9 -46.42 22.10 -17.76
N GLN A 10 -45.52 21.32 -18.39
CA GLN A 10 -45.60 19.86 -18.68
C GLN A 10 -44.48 19.44 -19.66
N LEU A 11 -43.63 18.45 -19.33
CA LEU A 11 -43.76 16.99 -19.60
C LEU A 11 -43.65 16.58 -21.09
N LEU A 12 -42.62 15.77 -21.40
CA LEU A 12 -42.51 14.88 -22.57
C LEU A 12 -42.00 13.52 -22.03
N SER A 13 -42.89 12.56 -21.74
CA SER A 13 -43.25 11.33 -22.51
C SER A 13 -42.05 10.56 -23.08
N MET A 14 -41.69 9.38 -22.54
CA MET A 14 -42.20 8.03 -22.89
C MET A 14 -42.15 7.68 -24.38
N CYS A 15 -41.31 6.69 -24.72
CA CYS A 15 -41.53 5.74 -25.80
C CYS A 15 -41.34 4.32 -25.25
N ASP A 16 -42.44 3.56 -25.15
CA ASP A 16 -42.47 2.12 -25.47
C ASP A 16 -42.11 1.93 -26.97
N VAL A 17 -41.62 0.79 -27.45
CA VAL A 17 -42.32 -0.36 -28.07
C VAL A 17 -41.14 -1.18 -28.70
N ASP A 18 -40.99 -2.50 -28.66
CA ASP A 18 -41.89 -3.57 -29.11
C ASP A 18 -41.42 -4.97 -28.66
N CYS A 19 -42.36 -5.83 -28.31
CA CYS A 19 -42.20 -7.27 -28.13
C CYS A 19 -43.14 -7.97 -29.09
N GLY A 20 -42.62 -8.80 -30.01
CA GLY A 20 -43.44 -9.71 -30.81
C GLY A 20 -42.66 -10.44 -31.90
N GLY A 21 -42.71 -11.77 -31.90
CA GLY A 21 -42.29 -12.58 -33.06
C GLY A 21 -41.75 -13.97 -32.75
N ILE A 22 -42.64 -14.89 -32.36
CA ILE A 22 -42.41 -16.35 -32.31
C ILE A 22 -42.38 -16.92 -33.74
N GLN A 23 -41.43 -17.82 -34.03
CA GLN A 23 -41.63 -18.93 -34.99
C GLN A 23 -40.96 -20.22 -34.49
N ASP A 24 -41.80 -21.25 -34.33
CA ASP A 24 -41.52 -22.65 -33.99
C ASP A 24 -40.66 -23.38 -35.02
N TRP A 25 -39.85 -24.35 -34.56
CA TRP A 25 -39.67 -25.66 -35.23
C TRP A 25 -39.32 -26.77 -34.19
N GLY A 26 -40.33 -27.58 -33.84
CA GLY A 26 -40.30 -29.05 -33.88
C GLY A 26 -39.30 -29.88 -33.04
N GLY A 27 -39.75 -30.31 -31.85
CA GLY A 27 -39.90 -31.72 -31.42
C GLY A 27 -38.75 -32.74 -31.54
N ASN A 28 -38.27 -33.23 -30.39
CA ASN A 28 -38.42 -34.64 -29.92
C ASN A 28 -37.68 -34.88 -28.59
N GLY A 29 -38.42 -35.26 -27.54
CA GLY A 29 -37.89 -35.74 -26.24
C GLY A 29 -37.39 -37.19 -26.29
N PRO A 30 -36.77 -37.70 -25.21
CA PRO A 30 -37.55 -38.49 -24.22
C PRO A 30 -37.12 -38.27 -22.74
N ILE A 31 -38.07 -38.15 -21.81
CA ILE A 31 -38.61 -39.17 -20.87
C ILE A 31 -37.60 -39.71 -19.83
N PHE A 32 -37.79 -39.29 -18.57
CA PHE A 32 -37.21 -39.86 -17.36
C PHE A 32 -37.74 -41.29 -17.09
N ARG A 33 -36.83 -42.21 -16.75
CA ARG A 33 -37.17 -43.53 -16.16
C ARG A 33 -36.34 -43.78 -14.90
N ALA A 34 -37.03 -44.04 -13.80
CA ALA A 34 -36.46 -44.45 -12.53
C ALA A 34 -35.83 -45.86 -12.63
N SER A 35 -34.73 -46.09 -11.91
CA SER A 35 -34.24 -47.44 -11.60
C SER A 35 -33.80 -47.55 -10.14
N ARG A 36 -34.20 -48.66 -9.52
CA ARG A 36 -33.97 -49.07 -8.14
C ARG A 36 -32.64 -49.82 -8.01
N GLY A 37 -31.95 -49.59 -6.88
CA GLY A 37 -31.49 -50.66 -5.97
C GLY A 37 -30.14 -51.34 -6.22
N TYR A 38 -29.60 -51.86 -5.10
CA TYR A 38 -28.35 -52.62 -4.86
C TYR A 38 -27.09 -51.76 -4.68
N GLY A 39 -26.30 -51.84 -3.61
CA GLY A 39 -26.29 -52.66 -2.40
C GLY A 39 -24.93 -52.46 -1.74
N VAL A 40 -24.88 -51.89 -0.53
CA VAL A 40 -23.63 -51.62 0.18
C VAL A 40 -23.25 -52.85 1.02
N LYS A 41 -22.08 -53.44 0.73
CA LYS A 41 -21.39 -54.34 1.66
C LYS A 41 -20.52 -53.51 2.60
N SER A 42 -20.73 -53.71 3.89
CA SER A 42 -19.92 -53.21 4.99
C SER A 42 -18.63 -54.02 5.13
N GLU A 43 -17.48 -53.36 5.13
CA GLU A 43 -16.26 -53.88 5.74
C GLU A 43 -15.90 -53.02 6.95
N GLN A 44 -15.82 -53.70 8.10
CA GLN A 44 -15.36 -53.15 9.37
C GLN A 44 -13.83 -53.10 9.38
N TYR A 45 -13.27 -51.93 9.69
CA TYR A 45 -11.91 -51.83 10.22
C TYR A 45 -11.96 -51.13 11.58
N SER A 46 -11.53 -51.85 12.61
CA SER A 46 -11.34 -51.35 13.97
C SER A 46 -10.06 -50.52 14.05
N VAL A 47 -10.16 -49.26 14.48
CA VAL A 47 -8.99 -48.46 14.88
C VAL A 47 -9.09 -48.16 16.36
N ARG A 48 -8.04 -48.55 17.10
CA ARG A 48 -7.85 -48.31 18.54
C ARG A 48 -7.79 -46.81 18.82
N GLU A 49 -8.56 -46.36 19.81
CA GLU A 49 -8.51 -45.01 20.36
C GLU A 49 -7.13 -44.70 20.97
N LYS A 50 -6.52 -43.60 20.52
CA LYS A 50 -5.65 -42.76 21.35
C LYS A 50 -6.29 -41.38 21.38
N ALA A 51 -6.69 -40.97 22.57
CA ALA A 51 -7.33 -39.69 22.86
C ALA A 51 -6.40 -38.52 22.51
N VAL A 52 -6.92 -37.58 21.71
CA VAL A 52 -6.47 -36.18 21.67
C VAL A 52 -7.74 -35.34 21.71
N VAL A 53 -7.83 -34.50 22.74
CA VAL A 53 -8.97 -33.64 23.05
C VAL A 53 -8.99 -32.45 22.09
N THR A 54 -10.08 -32.27 21.34
CA THR A 54 -10.44 -31.01 20.67
C THR A 54 -11.83 -30.57 21.18
N PRO A 55 -12.05 -29.27 21.48
CA PRO A 55 -13.36 -28.82 21.94
C PRO A 55 -14.32 -28.69 20.75
N SER A 56 -15.42 -29.45 20.81
CA SER A 56 -16.56 -29.30 19.92
C SER A 56 -17.55 -28.29 20.51
N TYR A 57 -17.88 -27.25 19.74
CA TYR A 57 -19.00 -26.35 20.07
C TYR A 57 -20.32 -27.11 19.87
N ARG A 58 -21.09 -27.25 20.95
CA ARG A 58 -22.48 -27.71 20.90
C ARG A 58 -23.38 -26.59 20.38
N SER A 59 -24.18 -26.91 19.38
CA SER A 59 -25.33 -26.13 18.92
C SER A 59 -26.41 -26.06 20.01
N LEU A 60 -26.90 -24.86 20.32
CA LEU A 60 -28.15 -24.67 21.09
C LEU A 60 -29.34 -24.55 20.12
N PRO A 61 -30.50 -25.18 20.40
CA PRO A 61 -31.67 -25.16 19.53
C PRO A 61 -32.57 -23.95 19.83
N ASN A 62 -33.30 -23.52 18.80
CA ASN A 62 -34.35 -22.48 18.78
C ASN A 62 -33.90 -21.04 18.47
N GLN A 63 -33.73 -20.72 17.19
CA GLN A 63 -34.17 -19.44 16.65
C GLN A 63 -34.85 -19.65 15.28
N ARG A 64 -36.08 -19.16 15.14
CA ARG A 64 -36.80 -19.06 13.87
C ARG A 64 -36.37 -17.75 13.20
N VAL A 65 -35.86 -17.85 11.98
CA VAL A 65 -35.56 -16.69 11.12
C VAL A 65 -36.80 -16.42 10.26
N THR A 66 -37.32 -15.19 10.32
CA THR A 66 -38.39 -14.72 9.43
C THR A 66 -37.87 -13.51 8.65
N TRP A 67 -38.02 -13.53 7.32
CA TRP A 67 -37.50 -12.53 6.39
C TRP A 67 -38.48 -11.39 6.19
N ILE A 68 -38.09 -10.14 6.51
CA ILE A 68 -38.75 -8.93 5.97
C ILE A 68 -37.70 -7.83 5.69
N ARG A 69 -37.61 -7.45 4.40
CA ARG A 69 -37.03 -6.22 3.82
C ARG A 69 -35.77 -5.61 4.49
N GLY A 70 -34.61 -6.14 4.11
CA GLY A 70 -33.51 -5.31 3.60
C GLY A 70 -32.55 -4.60 4.55
N HIS A 71 -32.65 -4.72 5.88
CA HIS A 71 -31.63 -4.17 6.80
C HIS A 71 -31.36 -5.10 7.99
N LEU A 72 -30.08 -5.28 8.32
CA LEU A 72 -29.62 -6.03 9.49
C LEU A 72 -29.33 -5.05 10.63
N SER A 73 -30.08 -5.14 11.73
CA SER A 73 -29.74 -4.51 13.01
C SER A 73 -29.73 -5.54 14.11
N PHE A 74 -28.65 -5.57 14.90
CA PHE A 74 -28.56 -6.35 16.13
C PHE A 74 -28.93 -5.46 17.31
N ALA A 75 -30.03 -5.76 18.00
CA ALA A 75 -30.34 -5.18 19.29
C ALA A 75 -29.78 -6.10 20.39
N VAL A 76 -28.82 -5.60 21.17
CA VAL A 76 -28.36 -6.27 22.40
C VAL A 76 -29.24 -5.79 23.54
N THR A 77 -29.91 -6.71 24.23
CA THR A 77 -30.61 -6.44 25.50
C THR A 77 -29.89 -7.15 26.64
N ASP A 78 -29.59 -6.37 27.67
CA ASP A 78 -29.35 -6.72 29.08
C ASP A 78 -28.10 -7.56 29.45
N LEU A 79 -27.13 -6.90 30.08
CA LEU A 79 -25.96 -7.49 30.76
C LEU A 79 -26.14 -7.32 32.26
N SER A 80 -26.88 -8.23 32.89
CA SER A 80 -27.04 -8.26 34.34
C SER A 80 -27.19 -9.66 34.91
N ALA A 81 -26.32 -10.61 34.54
CA ALA A 81 -26.11 -11.83 35.33
C ALA A 81 -24.90 -12.66 34.86
N LEU A 82 -23.70 -12.45 35.41
CA LEU A 82 -22.68 -13.51 35.49
C LEU A 82 -21.90 -13.42 36.81
N PRO A 83 -21.69 -14.54 37.52
CA PRO A 83 -21.08 -14.57 38.85
C PRO A 83 -19.55 -14.45 38.80
N THR A 84 -19.03 -13.77 39.82
CA THR A 84 -17.61 -13.63 40.17
C THR A 84 -17.00 -14.97 40.58
N SER A 85 -15.89 -15.35 39.96
CA SER A 85 -14.95 -16.33 40.51
C SER A 85 -13.52 -15.81 40.40
N THR A 86 -12.92 -15.66 41.57
CA THR A 86 -11.56 -15.27 41.92
C THR A 86 -10.49 -16.12 41.25
N TYR A 87 -9.55 -15.49 40.56
CA TYR A 87 -8.21 -16.04 40.33
C TYR A 87 -7.16 -15.03 40.82
N SER A 88 -6.34 -15.50 41.75
CA SER A 88 -5.23 -14.79 42.38
C SER A 88 -4.11 -14.49 41.37
N LEU A 89 -3.81 -13.20 41.21
CA LEU A 89 -2.68 -12.66 40.46
C LEU A 89 -1.35 -13.00 41.16
N GLY A 90 -0.51 -13.80 40.49
CA GLY A 90 0.93 -13.84 40.75
C GLY A 90 1.58 -12.61 40.13
N VAL A 91 2.10 -11.73 40.97
CA VAL A 91 2.87 -10.54 40.57
C VAL A 91 4.27 -11.00 40.14
N MET A 92 4.64 -10.78 38.88
CA MET A 92 6.03 -10.76 38.44
C MET A 92 6.41 -9.33 38.06
N SER A 93 7.39 -8.80 38.79
CA SER A 93 7.98 -7.47 38.59
C SER A 93 8.67 -7.33 37.22
N PRO A 94 8.72 -6.12 36.64
CA PRO A 94 9.38 -5.88 35.36
C PRO A 94 10.91 -5.93 35.52
N VAL A 95 11.56 -6.74 34.68
CA VAL A 95 13.01 -6.73 34.49
C VAL A 95 13.38 -5.56 33.57
N THR A 96 14.03 -4.56 34.14
CA THR A 96 14.73 -3.47 33.43
C THR A 96 16.17 -3.88 33.19
N ASP A 97 16.58 -4.05 31.94
CA ASP A 97 17.87 -3.61 31.37
C ASP A 97 18.11 -4.31 30.02
N TYR A 98 18.04 -3.55 28.92
CA TYR A 98 18.68 -3.94 27.66
C TYR A 98 19.44 -2.73 27.10
N LYS A 99 20.76 -2.78 27.25
CA LYS A 99 21.71 -1.94 26.52
C LYS A 99 21.93 -2.53 25.13
N ASN A 100 21.57 -1.80 24.08
CA ASN A 100 21.95 -2.12 22.71
C ASN A 100 23.42 -1.73 22.46
N PRO A 101 24.29 -2.62 21.95
CA PRO A 101 25.52 -2.20 21.30
C PRO A 101 25.24 -1.93 19.81
N VAL A 102 25.53 -0.70 19.38
CA VAL A 102 25.54 -0.27 17.97
C VAL A 102 26.82 -0.80 17.30
N PRO A 103 26.77 -1.49 16.15
CA PRO A 103 27.97 -1.82 15.39
C PRO A 103 28.48 -0.60 14.61
N PRO A 104 29.81 -0.35 14.53
CA PRO A 104 30.34 0.86 13.92
C PRO A 104 30.31 0.81 12.40
N SER A 105 29.75 1.86 11.80
CA SER A 105 29.83 2.18 10.37
C SER A 105 31.26 2.58 9.99
N ALA A 106 31.84 1.88 9.01
CA ALA A 106 33.10 2.25 8.39
C ALA A 106 32.87 3.40 7.38
N SER A 107 33.34 4.60 7.68
CA SER A 107 33.56 5.65 6.68
C SER A 107 35.05 5.97 6.60
N LEU A 108 35.62 5.78 5.42
CA LEU A 108 36.97 6.17 5.04
C LEU A 108 37.13 7.70 5.10
N ALA A 109 38.12 8.17 5.86
CA ALA A 109 38.63 9.54 5.78
C ALA A 109 40.13 9.49 5.45
N PRO A 110 40.67 10.34 4.54
CA PRO A 110 42.10 10.48 4.36
C PRO A 110 42.73 11.43 5.39
N GLN A 111 43.98 11.12 5.70
CA GLN A 111 44.80 11.63 6.80
C GLN A 111 45.40 13.05 6.62
N THR A 112 45.55 13.70 7.77
CA THR A 112 46.68 14.54 8.25
C THR A 112 46.99 15.90 7.65
N ARG A 113 47.00 16.93 8.52
CA ARG A 113 48.20 17.71 8.84
C ARG A 113 48.11 18.39 10.23
N LEU A 114 49.23 18.35 10.95
CA LEU A 114 49.50 18.97 12.26
C LEU A 114 49.79 20.48 12.13
N ASP A 115 49.41 21.29 13.12
CA ASP A 115 50.36 22.08 13.95
C ASP A 115 49.67 23.06 14.92
N SER A 116 50.00 22.91 16.22
CA SER A 116 50.37 23.97 17.20
C SER A 116 49.36 25.12 17.50
N THR A 117 49.25 25.77 18.67
CA THR A 117 49.96 25.84 19.95
C THR A 117 49.09 26.63 20.95
N LEU A 118 49.43 26.54 22.24
CA LEU A 118 49.18 27.50 23.35
C LEU A 118 47.78 27.58 24.00
N GLY A 119 47.73 27.20 25.28
CA GLY A 119 46.57 27.35 26.17
C GLY A 119 46.52 28.69 26.89
N HIS A 120 45.50 28.87 27.74
CA HIS A 120 45.46 29.73 28.93
C HIS A 120 44.32 29.27 29.85
N SER A 121 44.50 29.48 31.16
CA SER A 121 43.67 29.00 32.27
C SER A 121 42.81 30.12 32.89
N LYS A 122 41.73 29.71 33.59
CA LYS A 122 40.81 30.45 34.51
C LYS A 122 39.69 31.22 33.80
N THR A 123 38.42 31.22 34.23
CA THR A 123 37.82 31.29 35.58
C THR A 123 36.41 30.68 35.63
N HIS A 124 35.99 30.20 36.80
CA HIS A 124 34.60 29.83 37.12
C HIS A 124 33.73 31.07 37.35
N THR A 125 32.67 31.22 36.57
CA THR A 125 31.54 32.11 36.89
C THR A 125 30.26 31.28 36.80
N ARG A 126 29.53 31.17 37.92
CA ARG A 126 28.19 30.57 37.96
C ARG A 126 27.25 31.48 37.15
N ASN A 127 26.87 31.06 35.95
CA ASN A 127 25.75 31.65 35.24
C ASN A 127 24.46 30.98 35.74
N ILE A 128 23.65 31.77 36.43
CA ILE A 128 22.24 31.49 36.67
C ILE A 128 21.56 31.59 35.31
N LEU A 129 20.99 30.47 34.81
CA LEU A 129 20.19 30.46 33.59
C LEU A 129 18.87 31.21 33.87
N PRO A 130 18.46 32.18 33.02
CA PRO A 130 17.14 32.77 33.13
C PRO A 130 16.09 31.72 32.76
N SER A 131 14.99 31.71 33.52
CA SER A 131 13.79 30.92 33.26
C SER A 131 13.29 31.13 31.83
N VAL A 132 13.07 30.02 31.11
CA VAL A 132 12.48 30.04 29.77
C VAL A 132 11.02 30.46 29.89
N GLU A 133 10.75 31.75 29.68
CA GLU A 133 9.41 32.19 29.32
C GLU A 133 9.12 31.64 27.92
N ASN A 134 8.07 30.81 27.84
CA ASN A 134 7.61 30.16 26.62
C ASN A 134 6.90 31.20 25.74
N THR A 135 7.66 32.08 25.09
CA THR A 135 7.12 32.99 24.08
C THR A 135 6.82 32.18 22.83
N MET A 136 5.53 31.98 22.54
CA MET A 136 5.10 31.27 21.33
C MET A 136 5.68 31.96 20.10
N ASP A 137 6.39 31.21 19.26
CA ASP A 137 6.81 31.68 17.94
C ASP A 137 5.54 31.91 17.10
N PRO A 138 5.23 33.16 16.71
CA PRO A 138 4.01 33.47 15.97
C PRO A 138 3.98 32.83 14.57
N SER A 139 5.11 32.27 14.08
CA SER A 139 5.16 31.46 12.86
C SER A 139 4.66 30.02 13.06
N LYS A 140 4.51 29.55 14.31
CA LYS A 140 4.11 28.19 14.68
C LYS A 140 2.66 28.16 15.15
N GLN A 141 1.75 28.16 14.18
CA GLN A 141 0.32 28.20 14.46
C GLN A 141 -0.21 26.91 15.13
N PRO A 142 -1.20 27.02 16.05
CA PRO A 142 -1.87 25.87 16.63
C PRO A 142 -2.47 24.95 15.56
N THR A 143 -2.18 23.66 15.66
CA THR A 143 -2.52 22.65 14.64
C THR A 143 -3.28 21.48 15.26
N ALA A 144 -4.36 21.04 14.62
CA ALA A 144 -5.03 19.78 14.95
C ALA A 144 -4.36 18.62 14.23
N PHE A 145 -4.30 17.45 14.88
CA PHE A 145 -3.79 16.23 14.28
C PHE A 145 -4.75 15.06 14.57
N ILE A 146 -5.42 14.58 13.53
CA ILE A 146 -6.39 13.48 13.63
C ILE A 146 -5.75 12.20 13.10
N GLY A 147 -5.67 11.18 13.95
CA GLY A 147 -5.01 9.91 13.69
C GLY A 147 -3.59 9.88 14.25
N LEU A 148 -3.38 9.13 15.33
CA LEU A 148 -2.12 8.94 16.05
C LEU A 148 -1.67 7.47 15.98
N GLY A 149 -1.97 6.80 14.87
CA GLY A 149 -1.39 5.49 14.52
C GLY A 149 0.11 5.57 14.24
N ALA A 150 0.70 4.48 13.74
CA ALA A 150 2.16 4.35 13.57
C ALA A 150 2.82 5.54 12.83
N MET A 151 2.23 6.01 11.73
CA MET A 151 2.71 7.17 10.98
C MET A 151 2.32 8.50 11.67
N GLY A 152 1.04 8.65 12.01
CA GLY A 152 0.50 9.89 12.55
C GLY A 152 1.14 10.30 13.88
N PHE A 153 1.43 9.34 14.75
CA PHE A 153 2.15 9.58 16.00
C PHE A 153 3.54 10.20 15.77
N GLY A 154 4.32 9.64 14.83
CA GLY A 154 5.63 10.17 14.48
C GLY A 154 5.55 11.59 13.92
N MET A 155 4.59 11.84 13.02
CA MET A 155 4.37 13.17 12.44
C MET A 155 3.97 14.20 13.49
N ALA A 156 2.99 13.88 14.33
CA ALA A 156 2.48 14.79 15.35
C ALA A 156 3.55 15.11 16.40
N THR A 157 4.30 14.11 16.87
CA THR A 157 5.39 14.31 17.84
C THR A 157 6.57 15.08 17.25
N ASN A 158 6.85 14.90 15.94
CA ASN A 158 7.82 15.73 15.24
C ASN A 158 7.40 17.22 15.24
N LEU A 159 6.12 17.51 14.96
CA LEU A 159 5.61 18.89 15.02
C LEU A 159 5.71 19.48 16.44
N VAL A 160 5.38 18.71 17.47
CA VAL A 160 5.58 19.14 18.88
C VAL A 160 7.04 19.47 19.15
N ARG A 161 7.98 18.61 18.71
CA ARG A 161 9.43 18.83 18.84
C ARG A 161 9.90 20.10 18.13
N LEU A 162 9.26 20.46 17.02
CA LEU A 162 9.52 21.70 16.27
C LEU A 162 8.86 22.95 16.87
N GLY A 163 8.18 22.81 18.02
CA GLY A 163 7.56 23.91 18.76
C GLY A 163 6.11 24.23 18.38
N TYR A 164 5.45 23.43 17.54
CA TYR A 164 4.03 23.61 17.25
C TYR A 164 3.17 23.19 18.46
N GLN A 165 2.14 23.97 18.76
CA GLN A 165 1.09 23.54 19.69
C GLN A 165 0.14 22.59 18.94
N VAL A 166 0.29 21.29 19.15
CA VAL A 166 -0.50 20.26 18.47
C VAL A 166 -1.56 19.68 19.41
N THR A 167 -2.83 19.69 18.97
CA THR A 167 -3.90 18.92 19.64
C THR A 167 -4.25 17.68 18.83
N GLY A 168 -3.99 16.51 19.41
CA GLY A 168 -4.22 15.22 18.82
C GLY A 168 -5.60 14.64 19.12
N PHE A 169 -6.12 13.86 18.18
CA PHE A 169 -7.25 12.96 18.38
C PHE A 169 -6.93 11.58 17.77
N ASP A 170 -7.28 10.52 18.48
CA ASP A 170 -7.29 9.15 17.98
C ASP A 170 -8.39 8.37 18.70
N VAL A 171 -8.99 7.40 18.03
CA VAL A 171 -10.02 6.51 18.62
C VAL A 171 -9.44 5.56 19.67
N TYR A 172 -8.12 5.33 19.62
CA TYR A 172 -7.40 4.45 20.53
C TYR A 172 -6.79 5.24 21.69
N ALA A 173 -7.43 5.19 22.86
CA ALA A 173 -7.02 5.94 24.05
C ALA A 173 -5.51 5.78 24.41
N PRO A 174 -4.89 4.59 24.35
CA PRO A 174 -3.47 4.46 24.68
C PRO A 174 -2.51 5.27 23.78
N THR A 175 -2.89 5.60 22.54
CA THR A 175 -2.08 6.50 21.70
C THR A 175 -2.19 7.96 22.13
N LEU A 176 -3.34 8.38 22.68
CA LEU A 176 -3.50 9.71 23.26
C LEU A 176 -2.65 9.89 24.51
N ASP A 177 -2.62 8.90 25.40
CA ASP A 177 -1.78 8.92 26.61
C ASP A 177 -0.30 9.06 26.25
N LYS A 178 0.16 8.29 25.26
CA LYS A 178 1.52 8.38 24.73
C LYS A 178 1.81 9.74 24.11
N PHE A 179 0.84 10.32 23.39
CA PHE A 179 1.02 11.61 22.72
C PHE A 179 1.09 12.76 23.73
N LYS A 180 0.25 12.70 24.77
CA LYS A 180 0.30 13.63 25.91
C LYS A 180 1.64 13.55 26.63
N ALA A 181 2.16 12.34 26.86
CA ALA A 181 3.48 12.14 27.44
C ALA A 181 4.62 12.69 26.56
N ALA A 182 4.43 12.74 25.25
CA ALA A 182 5.36 13.35 24.29
C ALA A 182 5.23 14.88 24.17
N GLY A 183 4.38 15.52 24.99
CA GLY A 183 4.20 16.98 25.03
C GLY A 183 3.06 17.51 24.15
N GLY A 184 2.29 16.63 23.50
CA GLY A 184 1.10 17.01 22.75
C GLY A 184 -0.11 17.31 23.65
N LEU A 185 -1.05 18.09 23.13
CA LEU A 185 -2.39 18.21 23.72
C LEU A 185 -3.29 17.12 23.13
N THR A 186 -4.32 16.70 23.87
CA THR A 186 -5.26 15.66 23.42
C THR A 186 -6.69 16.17 23.49
N SER A 187 -7.57 15.58 22.69
CA SER A 187 -9.01 15.88 22.65
C SER A 187 -9.82 14.58 22.69
N THR A 188 -11.11 14.68 23.02
CA THR A 188 -12.04 13.54 23.12
C THR A 188 -12.86 13.33 21.85
N SER A 189 -12.82 14.27 20.90
CA SER A 189 -13.51 14.18 19.61
C SER A 189 -12.76 14.93 18.50
N PRO A 190 -13.00 14.61 17.22
CA PRO A 190 -12.47 15.37 16.09
C PRO A 190 -12.84 16.86 16.15
N ALA A 191 -14.10 17.20 16.49
CA ALA A 191 -14.55 18.58 16.63
C ALA A 191 -13.78 19.36 17.70
N GLU A 192 -13.55 18.77 18.87
CA GLU A 192 -12.75 19.38 19.94
C GLU A 192 -11.29 19.54 19.49
N ALA A 193 -10.75 18.57 18.74
CA ALA A 193 -9.39 18.63 18.22
C ALA A 193 -9.16 19.85 17.33
N VAL A 194 -10.15 20.27 16.54
CA VAL A 194 -10.00 21.34 15.55
C VAL A 194 -10.52 22.72 16.01
N THR A 195 -11.28 22.78 17.09
CA THR A 195 -11.87 24.04 17.59
C THR A 195 -10.77 25.07 17.85
N GLY A 196 -10.93 26.26 17.24
CA GLY A 196 -10.01 27.39 17.36
C GLY A 196 -8.67 27.24 16.63
N LYS A 197 -8.56 26.28 15.68
CA LYS A 197 -7.32 26.01 14.95
C LYS A 197 -7.47 26.30 13.46
N GLU A 198 -6.40 26.81 12.85
CA GLU A 198 -6.35 27.09 11.41
C GLU A 198 -6.01 25.85 10.58
N PHE A 199 -5.23 24.93 11.14
CA PHE A 199 -4.72 23.77 10.42
C PHE A 199 -5.22 22.47 11.04
N CYS A 200 -5.59 21.52 10.18
CA CYS A 200 -5.95 20.16 10.57
C CYS A 200 -5.24 19.15 9.68
N VAL A 201 -4.33 18.37 10.25
CA VAL A 201 -3.69 17.24 9.58
C VAL A 201 -4.52 15.97 9.85
N VAL A 202 -4.86 15.22 8.80
CA VAL A 202 -5.63 13.98 8.88
C VAL A 202 -4.78 12.81 8.39
N MET A 203 -4.47 11.89 9.29
CA MET A 203 -3.59 10.75 9.05
C MET A 203 -4.19 9.45 9.62
N VAL A 204 -5.18 8.93 8.90
CA VAL A 204 -5.91 7.69 9.21
C VAL A 204 -5.66 6.63 8.13
N ALA A 205 -6.10 5.39 8.36
CA ALA A 205 -5.72 4.28 7.49
C ALA A 205 -6.53 4.22 6.18
N THR A 206 -7.82 4.58 6.21
CA THR A 206 -8.74 4.39 5.08
C THR A 206 -9.61 5.62 4.79
N ALA A 207 -10.20 5.65 3.61
CA ALA A 207 -11.12 6.71 3.19
C ALA A 207 -12.38 6.75 4.08
N GLU A 208 -12.89 5.60 4.49
CA GLU A 208 -14.04 5.49 5.39
C GLU A 208 -13.73 6.09 6.77
N GLN A 209 -12.53 5.87 7.29
CA GLN A 209 -12.09 6.50 8.54
C GLN A 209 -11.97 8.03 8.37
N ALA A 210 -11.44 8.49 7.24
CA ALA A 210 -11.33 9.91 6.94
C ALA A 210 -12.71 10.57 6.82
N GLN A 211 -13.67 9.92 6.16
CA GLN A 211 -15.05 10.37 6.05
C GLN A 211 -15.69 10.43 7.45
N GLY A 212 -15.47 9.36 8.23
CA GLY A 212 -15.87 9.21 9.63
C GLY A 212 -15.49 10.39 10.51
N VAL A 213 -14.23 10.80 10.48
CA VAL A 213 -13.73 11.89 11.35
C VAL A 213 -14.02 13.29 10.80
N LEU A 214 -14.15 13.44 9.48
CA LEU A 214 -14.34 14.74 8.84
C LEU A 214 -15.82 15.16 8.83
N PHE A 215 -16.73 14.27 8.42
CA PHE A 215 -18.10 14.63 8.07
C PHE A 215 -19.17 13.87 8.83
N GLU A 216 -18.82 12.71 9.38
CA GLU A 216 -19.74 11.77 10.04
C GLU A 216 -19.45 11.67 11.55
N GLY A 217 -20.19 10.80 12.24
CA GLY A 217 -20.09 10.62 13.69
C GLY A 217 -20.74 11.74 14.51
N ASP A 218 -20.64 11.63 15.83
CA ASP A 218 -21.34 12.53 16.77
C ASP A 218 -20.74 13.94 16.82
N ALA A 219 -19.44 14.07 16.54
CA ALA A 219 -18.69 15.32 16.65
C ALA A 219 -17.62 15.45 15.54
N PRO A 220 -18.03 15.59 14.26
CA PRO A 220 -17.11 15.67 13.12
C PRO A 220 -16.25 16.95 13.13
N ALA A 221 -15.06 16.85 12.55
CA ALA A 221 -14.12 17.96 12.46
C ALA A 221 -14.65 19.13 11.62
N ILE A 222 -15.23 18.86 10.43
CA ILE A 222 -15.55 19.93 9.46
C ILE A 222 -16.56 20.95 10.03
N SER A 223 -17.51 20.55 10.87
CA SER A 223 -18.47 21.48 11.47
C SER A 223 -17.86 22.42 12.52
N ALA A 224 -16.70 22.06 13.10
CA ALA A 224 -16.06 22.82 14.18
C ALA A 224 -14.81 23.61 13.73
N LEU A 225 -14.34 23.38 12.50
CA LEU A 225 -13.25 24.17 11.92
C LEU A 225 -13.64 25.64 11.77
N GLN A 226 -12.72 26.55 12.07
CA GLN A 226 -12.93 27.97 11.86
C GLN A 226 -13.07 28.31 10.37
N GLN A 227 -13.56 29.52 10.08
CA GLN A 227 -13.68 30.00 8.72
C GLN A 227 -12.30 30.08 8.06
N GLY A 228 -12.20 29.60 6.83
CA GLY A 228 -10.98 29.62 6.06
C GLY A 228 -9.96 28.58 6.49
N ALA A 229 -10.26 27.59 7.33
CA ALA A 229 -9.26 26.62 7.78
C ALA A 229 -8.60 25.82 6.63
N VAL A 230 -7.45 25.19 6.89
CA VAL A 230 -6.73 24.32 5.96
C VAL A 230 -6.75 22.87 6.48
N VAL A 231 -7.19 21.94 5.65
CA VAL A 231 -7.17 20.50 5.93
C VAL A 231 -6.10 19.84 5.06
N LEU A 232 -5.10 19.23 5.70
CA LEU A 232 -4.06 18.44 5.06
C LEU A 232 -4.41 16.95 5.18
N LEU A 233 -4.90 16.35 4.10
CA LEU A 233 -5.23 14.94 4.05
C LEU A 233 -3.97 14.14 3.69
N CYS A 234 -3.32 13.54 4.69
CA CYS A 234 -2.07 12.78 4.53
C CYS A 234 -2.26 11.27 4.32
N SER A 235 -3.51 10.82 4.29
CA SER A 235 -3.87 9.41 4.19
C SER A 235 -3.75 8.91 2.76
N THR A 236 -3.34 7.65 2.56
CA THR A 236 -3.41 7.02 1.22
C THR A 236 -4.83 6.55 0.97
N VAL A 237 -5.55 7.26 0.10
CA VAL A 237 -6.96 7.09 -0.22
C VAL A 237 -7.18 7.18 -1.75
N PRO A 238 -8.34 6.73 -2.28
CA PRO A 238 -8.65 6.88 -3.70
C PRO A 238 -8.73 8.36 -4.14
N CYS A 239 -8.26 8.67 -5.34
CA CYS A 239 -8.38 10.01 -5.93
C CYS A 239 -9.84 10.47 -6.03
N ALA A 240 -10.74 9.57 -6.45
CA ALA A 240 -12.17 9.85 -6.51
C ALA A 240 -12.77 10.28 -5.16
N TYR A 241 -12.28 9.71 -4.05
CA TYR A 241 -12.73 10.08 -2.71
C TYR A 241 -12.33 11.52 -2.36
N VAL A 242 -11.07 11.90 -2.59
CA VAL A 242 -10.60 13.26 -2.27
C VAL A 242 -11.31 14.33 -3.11
N GLN A 243 -11.56 14.05 -4.40
CA GLN A 243 -12.39 14.90 -5.25
C GLN A 243 -13.85 14.99 -4.75
N GLY A 244 -14.37 13.90 -4.17
CA GLY A 244 -15.65 13.85 -3.48
C GLY A 244 -15.69 14.77 -2.25
N LEU A 245 -14.63 14.77 -1.43
CA LEU A 245 -14.54 15.64 -0.25
C LEU A 245 -14.65 17.13 -0.62
N GLN A 246 -13.98 17.57 -1.68
CA GLN A 246 -14.08 18.96 -2.13
C GLN A 246 -15.52 19.34 -2.50
N LYS A 247 -16.24 18.43 -3.17
CA LYS A 247 -17.66 18.64 -3.53
C LYS A 247 -18.55 18.68 -2.29
N GLU A 248 -18.29 17.80 -1.32
CA GLU A 248 -19.06 17.76 -0.07
C GLU A 248 -18.82 19.01 0.79
N LEU A 249 -17.60 19.53 0.86
CA LEU A 249 -17.30 20.82 1.51
C LEU A 249 -18.17 21.93 0.94
N VAL A 250 -18.24 22.07 -0.39
CA VAL A 250 -19.10 23.07 -1.05
C VAL A 250 -20.58 22.83 -0.72
N ALA A 251 -21.05 21.59 -0.81
CA ALA A 251 -22.45 21.24 -0.52
C ALA A 251 -22.87 21.57 0.92
N ARG A 252 -21.93 21.54 1.88
CA ARG A 252 -22.16 21.88 3.29
C ARG A 252 -21.89 23.36 3.62
N ASN A 253 -21.78 24.24 2.62
CA ASN A 253 -21.42 25.65 2.77
C ASN A 253 -20.06 25.86 3.47
N ARG A 254 -19.12 24.91 3.29
CA ARG A 254 -17.74 24.94 3.78
C ARG A 254 -16.72 25.05 2.66
N GLY A 255 -17.09 25.67 1.54
CA GLY A 255 -16.17 25.98 0.43
C GLY A 255 -15.06 26.96 0.80
N ASP A 256 -15.11 27.55 2.00
CA ASP A 256 -14.04 28.35 2.60
C ASP A 256 -12.83 27.51 3.05
N ILE A 257 -13.01 26.20 3.29
CA ILE A 257 -11.93 25.33 3.75
C ILE A 257 -11.02 24.99 2.56
N ALA A 258 -9.73 25.28 2.72
CA ALA A 258 -8.70 24.85 1.79
C ALA A 258 -8.33 23.38 2.05
N LEU A 259 -8.61 22.51 1.09
CA LEU A 259 -8.22 21.10 1.16
C LEU A 259 -6.86 20.90 0.45
N VAL A 260 -5.96 20.14 1.06
CA VAL A 260 -4.70 19.72 0.45
C VAL A 260 -4.63 18.19 0.45
N ASP A 261 -4.60 17.60 -0.74
CA ASP A 261 -4.37 16.16 -0.94
C ASP A 261 -2.87 15.87 -0.86
N CYS A 262 -2.38 15.39 0.27
CA CYS A 262 -0.95 15.25 0.52
C CYS A 262 -0.53 13.91 1.13
N PRO A 263 -0.85 12.77 0.49
CA PRO A 263 -0.41 11.46 0.96
C PRO A 263 1.11 11.37 1.07
N VAL A 264 1.57 10.49 1.97
CA VAL A 264 2.98 10.42 2.35
C VAL A 264 3.61 9.04 2.12
N SER A 265 4.94 9.00 2.15
CA SER A 265 5.76 7.79 2.07
C SER A 265 7.01 7.92 2.91
N GLY A 266 7.53 6.82 3.46
CA GLY A 266 8.79 6.80 4.24
C GLY A 266 8.74 6.03 5.56
N GLY A 267 7.57 5.58 6.01
CA GLY A 267 7.41 4.78 7.23
C GLY A 267 7.55 5.60 8.52
N ALA A 268 7.26 4.94 9.66
CA ALA A 268 7.15 5.59 10.97
C ALA A 268 8.47 6.27 11.41
N ALA A 269 9.62 5.72 11.02
CA ALA A 269 10.92 6.31 11.33
C ALA A 269 11.11 7.68 10.66
N ARG A 270 10.81 7.80 9.35
CA ARG A 270 10.90 9.09 8.65
C ARG A 270 9.80 10.06 9.06
N ALA A 271 8.63 9.55 9.46
CA ALA A 271 7.58 10.36 10.07
C ALA A 271 8.07 11.03 11.36
N ALA A 272 8.67 10.27 12.28
CA ALA A 272 9.24 10.80 13.52
C ALA A 272 10.41 11.76 13.29
N ALA A 273 11.18 11.55 12.22
CA ALA A 273 12.29 12.42 11.85
C ALA A 273 11.85 13.70 11.11
N GLY A 274 10.60 13.80 10.66
CA GLY A 274 10.14 14.91 9.82
C GLY A 274 10.74 14.91 8.41
N THR A 275 11.09 13.73 7.90
CA THR A 275 11.78 13.57 6.62
C THR A 275 10.96 12.75 5.63
N LEU A 276 9.62 12.82 5.67
CA LEU A 276 8.77 12.05 4.76
C LEU A 276 8.91 12.53 3.32
N SER A 277 8.59 11.63 2.39
CA SER A 277 8.21 12.05 1.03
C SER A 277 6.73 12.41 1.05
N ILE A 278 6.37 13.63 0.64
CA ILE A 278 4.98 14.11 0.62
C ILE A 278 4.61 14.46 -0.82
N MET A 279 3.45 13.99 -1.28
CA MET A 279 2.93 14.22 -2.64
C MET A 279 1.70 15.12 -2.56
N ALA A 280 1.88 16.43 -2.64
CA ALA A 280 0.84 17.41 -2.39
C ALA A 280 0.20 17.93 -3.69
N GLY A 281 -1.11 17.72 -3.86
CA GLY A 281 -1.92 18.27 -4.95
C GLY A 281 -3.09 19.10 -4.40
N ALA A 282 -3.18 20.37 -4.80
CA ALA A 282 -4.29 21.26 -4.47
C ALA A 282 -4.24 22.50 -5.38
N GLU A 283 -5.13 23.46 -5.15
CA GLU A 283 -4.95 24.82 -5.67
C GLU A 283 -3.72 25.48 -5.04
N GLU A 284 -3.06 26.38 -5.78
CA GLU A 284 -1.80 27.01 -5.37
C GLU A 284 -1.97 27.76 -4.04
N GLU A 285 -3.10 28.46 -3.86
CA GLU A 285 -3.43 29.17 -2.65
C GLU A 285 -3.53 28.24 -1.44
N ALA A 286 -4.11 27.04 -1.61
CA ALA A 286 -4.21 26.04 -0.55
C ALA A 286 -2.82 25.46 -0.18
N ILE A 287 -1.99 25.16 -1.19
CA ILE A 287 -0.60 24.73 -0.98
C ILE A 287 0.18 25.79 -0.22
N GLN A 288 0.13 27.04 -0.66
CA GLN A 288 0.91 28.12 -0.05
C GLN A 288 0.56 28.34 1.41
N ARG A 289 -0.72 28.21 1.78
CA ARG A 289 -1.16 28.31 3.19
C ARG A 289 -0.68 27.12 4.03
N GLY A 290 -0.72 25.91 3.48
CA GLY A 290 -0.23 24.69 4.15
C GLY A 290 1.28 24.46 4.09
N LEU A 291 2.02 25.25 3.29
CA LEU A 291 3.40 24.95 2.90
C LEU A 291 4.35 24.76 4.09
N HIS A 292 4.24 25.62 5.09
CA HIS A 292 5.08 25.55 6.28
C HIS A 292 4.91 24.23 7.07
N LEU A 293 3.70 23.66 7.11
CA LEU A 293 3.45 22.34 7.73
C LEU A 293 3.92 21.20 6.83
N LEU A 294 3.70 21.30 5.52
CA LEU A 294 4.22 20.33 4.55
C LEU A 294 5.74 20.21 4.70
N GLN A 295 6.45 21.35 4.70
CA GLN A 295 7.90 21.43 4.88
C GLN A 295 8.36 20.89 6.25
N ALA A 296 7.61 21.15 7.32
CA ALA A 296 7.95 20.66 8.66
C ALA A 296 7.85 19.13 8.79
N MET A 297 7.09 18.47 7.92
CA MET A 297 6.87 17.02 7.93
C MET A 297 7.65 16.28 6.83
N SER A 298 8.22 16.99 5.87
CA SER A 298 8.90 16.42 4.70
C SER A 298 10.41 16.63 4.72
N ASP A 299 11.12 15.73 4.07
CA ASP A 299 12.47 16.04 3.59
C ASP A 299 12.36 17.14 2.51
N PRO A 300 13.18 18.21 2.54
CA PRO A 300 13.09 19.32 1.59
C PRO A 300 13.19 18.89 0.12
N GLU A 301 13.95 17.84 -0.18
CA GLU A 301 14.12 17.31 -1.55
C GLU A 301 12.98 16.36 -1.94
N LYS A 302 12.08 16.02 -1.00
CA LYS A 302 11.02 15.03 -1.18
C LYS A 302 9.63 15.58 -0.87
N LEU A 303 9.50 16.91 -0.90
CA LEU A 303 8.21 17.57 -1.01
C LEU A 303 7.87 17.76 -2.49
N TYR A 304 6.98 16.91 -3.00
CA TYR A 304 6.55 16.95 -4.39
C TYR A 304 5.23 17.72 -4.49
N ILE A 305 5.25 18.91 -5.07
CA ILE A 305 4.03 19.62 -5.46
C ILE A 305 3.58 19.04 -6.80
N VAL A 306 2.50 18.27 -6.78
CA VAL A 306 1.98 17.51 -7.91
C VAL A 306 0.97 18.35 -8.66
N LYS A 307 1.24 18.61 -9.95
CA LYS A 307 0.33 19.35 -10.82
C LYS A 307 -0.94 18.54 -11.08
N GLY A 308 -2.06 19.23 -11.24
CA GLY A 308 -3.38 18.61 -11.50
C GLY A 308 -4.44 18.88 -10.43
N GLY A 309 -4.09 19.61 -9.37
CA GLY A 309 -5.03 20.02 -8.32
C GLY A 309 -5.43 18.87 -7.38
N ILE A 310 -6.63 18.95 -6.82
CA ILE A 310 -7.15 17.94 -5.88
C ILE A 310 -7.24 16.55 -6.54
N GLY A 311 -6.65 15.55 -5.89
CA GLY A 311 -6.58 14.17 -6.37
C GLY A 311 -5.25 13.83 -7.06
N ALA A 312 -4.45 14.82 -7.45
CA ALA A 312 -3.16 14.59 -8.08
C ALA A 312 -2.14 13.95 -7.11
N GLY A 313 -2.14 14.35 -5.83
CA GLY A 313 -1.31 13.74 -4.80
C GLY A 313 -1.66 12.27 -4.57
N SER A 314 -2.95 11.96 -4.48
CA SER A 314 -3.49 10.60 -4.38
C SER A 314 -3.15 9.75 -5.61
N ASN A 315 -3.25 10.30 -6.83
CA ASN A 315 -2.82 9.60 -8.05
C ASN A 315 -1.31 9.31 -8.04
N MET A 316 -0.49 10.29 -7.66
CA MET A 316 0.96 10.13 -7.54
C MET A 316 1.30 9.01 -6.57
N LYS A 317 0.66 9.00 -5.39
CA LYS A 317 0.84 7.95 -4.39
C LYS A 317 0.37 6.59 -4.88
N MET A 318 -0.76 6.52 -5.59
CA MET A 318 -1.28 5.28 -6.16
C MET A 318 -0.29 4.67 -7.16
N CYS A 319 0.24 5.45 -8.11
CA CYS A 319 1.25 4.98 -9.06
C CYS A 319 2.54 4.54 -8.36
N HIS A 320 2.97 5.27 -7.32
CA HIS A 320 4.09 4.86 -6.46
C HIS A 320 3.84 3.50 -5.77
N GLN A 321 2.62 3.26 -5.30
CA GLN A 321 2.23 2.01 -4.64
C GLN A 321 2.12 0.80 -5.57
N VAL A 322 2.00 0.97 -6.90
CA VAL A 322 2.10 -0.15 -7.86
C VAL A 322 3.42 -0.90 -7.66
N LEU A 323 4.52 -0.16 -7.51
CA LEU A 323 5.84 -0.75 -7.30
C LEU A 323 5.91 -1.46 -5.95
N ALA A 324 5.41 -0.83 -4.88
CA ALA A 324 5.37 -1.42 -3.55
C ALA A 324 4.58 -2.75 -3.54
N ALA A 325 3.37 -2.73 -4.12
CA ALA A 325 2.47 -3.88 -4.19
C ALA A 325 3.10 -5.05 -4.95
N ASN A 326 3.87 -4.82 -6.01
CA ASN A 326 4.51 -5.90 -6.75
C ASN A 326 5.82 -6.37 -6.07
N GLN A 327 6.63 -5.45 -5.57
CA GLN A 327 7.96 -5.77 -5.04
C GLN A 327 7.91 -6.46 -3.66
N ILE A 328 6.94 -6.14 -2.80
CA ILE A 328 6.77 -6.85 -1.50
C ILE A 328 6.43 -8.32 -1.73
N LEU A 329 5.46 -8.61 -2.59
CA LEU A 329 5.09 -9.97 -2.91
C LEU A 329 6.19 -10.70 -3.67
N SER A 330 6.86 -10.06 -4.63
CA SER A 330 7.95 -10.70 -5.37
C SER A 330 9.16 -11.02 -4.48
N SER A 331 9.39 -10.25 -3.43
CA SER A 331 10.40 -10.56 -2.41
C SER A 331 10.06 -11.85 -1.65
N SER A 332 8.79 -12.03 -1.28
CA SER A 332 8.28 -13.25 -0.66
C SER A 332 8.38 -14.45 -1.61
N GLU A 333 8.01 -14.24 -2.88
CA GLU A 333 8.07 -15.25 -3.95
C GLU A 333 9.52 -15.71 -4.21
N ALA A 334 10.46 -14.77 -4.26
CA ALA A 334 11.88 -15.03 -4.49
C ALA A 334 12.54 -15.80 -3.33
N LEU A 335 12.32 -15.40 -2.08
CA LEU A 335 12.86 -16.13 -0.92
C LEU A 335 12.18 -17.48 -0.71
N GLY A 336 10.88 -17.58 -1.03
CA GLY A 336 10.19 -18.85 -1.15
C GLY A 336 10.89 -19.76 -2.16
N PHE A 337 11.15 -19.27 -3.37
CA PHE A 337 11.83 -20.02 -4.41
C PHE A 337 13.25 -20.45 -3.99
N ALA A 338 14.02 -19.53 -3.39
CA ALA A 338 15.33 -19.84 -2.82
C ALA A 338 15.26 -20.98 -1.78
N THR A 339 14.22 -21.00 -0.93
CA THR A 339 13.99 -22.07 0.05
C THR A 339 13.81 -23.43 -0.64
N HIS A 340 12.98 -23.51 -1.69
CA HIS A 340 12.75 -24.76 -2.44
C HIS A 340 13.96 -25.20 -3.26
N LEU A 341 14.83 -24.27 -3.67
CA LEU A 341 16.12 -24.56 -4.29
C LEU A 341 17.18 -25.05 -3.28
N GLY A 342 16.89 -24.94 -1.98
CA GLY A 342 17.80 -25.32 -0.90
C GLY A 342 18.94 -24.32 -0.69
N LEU A 343 18.71 -23.04 -1.01
CA LEU A 343 19.68 -21.97 -0.76
C LEU A 343 19.56 -21.45 0.68
N ASP A 344 20.69 -21.00 1.24
CA ASP A 344 20.71 -20.28 2.52
C ASP A 344 20.09 -18.88 2.35
N LEU A 345 19.00 -18.59 3.07
CA LEU A 345 18.25 -17.34 2.87
C LEU A 345 19.02 -16.08 3.27
N PRO A 346 19.74 -16.02 4.42
CA PRO A 346 20.59 -14.87 4.75
C PRO A 346 21.60 -14.56 3.64
N SER A 347 22.41 -15.55 3.23
CA SER A 347 23.41 -15.35 2.17
C SER A 347 22.78 -14.99 0.83
N THR A 348 21.65 -15.62 0.49
CA THR A 348 20.92 -15.35 -0.76
C THR A 348 20.37 -13.93 -0.77
N GLY A 349 19.77 -13.47 0.33
CA GLY A 349 19.25 -12.12 0.47
C GLY A 349 20.34 -11.06 0.27
N GLU A 350 21.50 -11.24 0.89
CA GLU A 350 22.65 -10.32 0.69
C GLU A 350 23.14 -10.28 -0.76
N LYS A 351 23.14 -11.43 -1.46
CA LYS A 351 23.54 -11.50 -2.86
C LYS A 351 22.51 -10.84 -3.78
N ILE A 352 21.21 -11.04 -3.51
CA ILE A 352 20.12 -10.39 -4.25
C ILE A 352 20.23 -8.87 -4.12
N ILE A 353 20.48 -8.36 -2.91
CA ILE A 353 20.64 -6.91 -2.67
C ILE A 353 21.76 -6.30 -3.55
N LYS A 354 22.79 -7.07 -3.89
CA LYS A 354 23.94 -6.64 -4.71
C LYS A 354 23.79 -6.97 -6.20
N SER A 355 22.61 -7.40 -6.64
CA SER A 355 22.36 -7.90 -8.00
C SER A 355 21.32 -7.08 -8.76
N GLU A 356 21.06 -7.47 -10.01
CA GLU A 356 19.99 -6.89 -10.82
C GLU A 356 18.56 -7.21 -10.30
N GLY A 357 18.42 -8.11 -9.32
CA GLY A 357 17.16 -8.40 -8.65
C GLY A 357 16.84 -7.48 -7.46
N TRP A 358 17.67 -6.46 -7.18
CA TRP A 358 17.46 -5.56 -6.05
C TRP A 358 16.19 -4.70 -6.22
N SER A 359 15.47 -4.55 -5.11
CA SER A 359 14.47 -3.50 -4.89
C SER A 359 14.53 -2.99 -3.46
N TRP A 360 14.12 -1.74 -3.26
CA TRP A 360 14.06 -1.13 -1.93
C TRP A 360 13.14 -1.93 -0.99
N MET A 361 12.02 -2.43 -1.51
CA MET A 361 11.08 -3.27 -0.74
C MET A 361 11.74 -4.57 -0.28
N PHE A 362 12.51 -5.24 -1.14
CA PHE A 362 13.24 -6.46 -0.78
C PHE A 362 14.21 -6.19 0.38
N GLU A 363 15.09 -5.20 0.21
CA GLU A 363 16.09 -4.85 1.23
C GLU A 363 15.45 -4.45 2.56
N ASN A 364 14.36 -3.66 2.51
CA ASN A 364 13.66 -3.22 3.71
C ASN A 364 12.95 -4.34 4.47
N ARG A 365 12.43 -5.36 3.77
CA ARG A 365 11.67 -6.47 4.38
C ARG A 365 12.54 -7.65 4.76
N LEU A 366 13.69 -7.84 4.11
CA LEU A 366 14.57 -8.98 4.33
C LEU A 366 14.83 -9.28 5.81
N PRO A 367 15.18 -8.31 6.69
CA PRO A 367 15.40 -8.60 8.11
C PRO A 367 14.19 -9.21 8.81
N ARG A 368 12.97 -8.75 8.48
CA ARG A 368 11.72 -9.27 9.04
C ARG A 368 11.29 -10.58 8.39
N MET A 369 11.63 -10.81 7.12
CA MET A 369 11.39 -12.09 6.44
C MET A 369 12.27 -13.22 7.01
N LEU A 370 13.46 -12.89 7.51
CA LEU A 370 14.38 -13.82 8.16
C LEU A 370 14.06 -14.02 9.66
N ASP A 371 13.28 -13.12 10.26
CA ASP A 371 12.82 -13.25 11.64
C ASP A 371 11.69 -14.29 11.75
N ALA A 372 11.84 -15.26 12.66
CA ALA A 372 10.90 -16.35 12.82
C ALA A 372 9.50 -15.90 13.29
N GLN A 373 9.38 -14.71 13.86
CA GLN A 373 8.13 -14.11 14.32
C GLN A 373 7.63 -13.01 13.36
N PHE A 374 8.36 -12.72 12.28
CA PHE A 374 8.10 -11.63 11.35
C PHE A 374 7.99 -10.26 12.04
N GLY A 375 8.71 -10.07 13.15
CA GLY A 375 8.67 -8.86 13.97
C GLY A 375 9.86 -7.92 13.77
N PRO A 376 9.77 -6.66 14.23
CA PRO A 376 8.57 -5.98 14.72
C PRO A 376 7.61 -5.59 13.57
N LEU A 377 6.32 -5.47 13.87
CA LEU A 377 5.31 -5.01 12.90
C LEU A 377 5.63 -3.58 12.42
N ALA A 378 6.02 -3.46 11.15
CA ALA A 378 6.28 -2.20 10.47
C ALA A 378 5.11 -1.82 9.55
N SER A 379 4.53 -2.79 8.85
CA SER A 379 3.41 -2.61 7.93
C SER A 379 2.60 -3.90 7.86
N ALA A 380 1.31 -3.86 8.20
CA ALA A 380 0.48 -5.05 8.20
C ALA A 380 0.10 -5.50 6.78
N VAL A 381 -0.17 -6.79 6.58
CA VAL A 381 -0.70 -7.33 5.31
C VAL A 381 -1.98 -6.60 4.88
N THR A 382 -2.85 -6.24 5.83
CA THR A 382 -4.06 -5.45 5.54
C THR A 382 -3.78 -4.06 4.99
N ILE A 383 -2.64 -3.45 5.35
CA ILE A 383 -2.25 -2.12 4.84
C ILE A 383 -1.85 -2.22 3.37
N ILE A 384 -0.96 -3.15 3.01
CA ILE A 384 -0.56 -3.31 1.62
C ILE A 384 -1.71 -3.80 0.75
N LEU A 385 -2.58 -4.68 1.27
CA LEU A 385 -3.80 -5.08 0.55
C LEU A 385 -4.71 -3.89 0.30
N LYS A 386 -4.93 -3.02 1.30
CA LYS A 386 -5.73 -1.80 1.15
C LYS A 386 -5.16 -0.89 0.06
N ASP A 387 -3.85 -0.62 0.08
CA ASP A 387 -3.21 0.19 -0.96
C ASP A 387 -3.33 -0.46 -2.36
N THR A 388 -3.15 -1.78 -2.44
CA THR A 388 -3.30 -2.54 -3.67
C THR A 388 -4.74 -2.48 -4.21
N SER A 389 -5.73 -2.55 -3.31
CA SER A 389 -7.15 -2.45 -3.65
C SER A 389 -7.51 -1.04 -4.17
N ILE A 390 -6.87 0.01 -3.66
CA ILE A 390 -7.03 1.38 -4.19
C ILE A 390 -6.55 1.43 -5.64
N ILE A 391 -5.39 0.85 -5.94
CA ILE A 391 -4.83 0.81 -7.30
C ILE A 391 -5.78 0.08 -8.26
N THR A 392 -6.21 -1.13 -7.92
CA THR A 392 -7.02 -1.96 -8.83
C THR A 392 -8.44 -1.43 -8.99
N SER A 393 -9.02 -0.83 -7.95
CA SER A 393 -10.34 -0.19 -8.04
C SER A 393 -10.32 1.08 -8.88
N GLU A 394 -9.35 1.97 -8.67
CA GLU A 394 -9.23 3.20 -9.47
C GLU A 394 -8.85 2.89 -10.93
N ALA A 395 -7.95 1.93 -11.17
CA ALA A 395 -7.63 1.48 -12.52
C ALA A 395 -8.86 0.93 -13.24
N ARG A 396 -9.67 0.10 -12.57
CA ARG A 396 -10.94 -0.41 -13.12
C ARG A 396 -11.94 0.71 -13.40
N ARG A 397 -12.07 1.67 -12.48
CA ARG A 397 -12.95 2.84 -12.65
C ARG A 397 -12.54 3.68 -13.86
N ALA A 398 -11.24 3.81 -14.09
CA ALA A 398 -10.69 4.62 -15.17
C ALA A 398 -10.53 3.84 -16.49
N GLY A 399 -10.68 2.51 -16.49
CA GLY A 399 -10.55 1.68 -17.69
C GLY A 399 -9.10 1.30 -18.05
N PHE A 400 -8.19 1.32 -17.08
CA PHE A 400 -6.78 0.97 -17.27
C PHE A 400 -6.48 -0.45 -16.75
N PRO A 401 -5.75 -1.30 -17.49
CA PRO A 401 -5.40 -2.65 -17.04
C PRO A 401 -4.20 -2.64 -16.09
N THR A 402 -4.32 -3.30 -14.93
CA THR A 402 -3.23 -3.51 -13.96
C THR A 402 -2.97 -5.00 -13.69
N PRO A 403 -2.60 -5.81 -14.71
CA PRO A 403 -2.46 -7.25 -14.57
C PRO A 403 -1.44 -7.70 -13.50
N MET A 404 -0.32 -6.98 -13.34
CA MET A 404 0.67 -7.32 -12.32
C MET A 404 0.10 -7.06 -10.92
N THR A 405 -0.40 -5.85 -10.69
CA THR A 405 -0.96 -5.46 -9.40
C THR A 405 -2.23 -6.24 -9.04
N SER A 406 -3.08 -6.58 -10.02
CA SER A 406 -4.26 -7.43 -9.82
C SER A 406 -3.86 -8.84 -9.35
N THR A 407 -2.76 -9.38 -9.88
CA THR A 407 -2.22 -10.67 -9.42
C THR A 407 -1.71 -10.57 -7.99
N ALA A 408 -1.01 -9.47 -7.65
CA ALA A 408 -0.57 -9.22 -6.29
C ALA A 408 -1.74 -9.12 -5.30
N GLU A 409 -2.80 -8.40 -5.68
CA GLU A 409 -4.02 -8.26 -4.87
C GLU A 409 -4.63 -9.61 -4.51
N GLN A 410 -4.74 -10.53 -5.48
CA GLN A 410 -5.29 -11.87 -5.24
C GLN A 410 -4.43 -12.68 -4.25
N ALA A 411 -3.11 -12.57 -4.33
CA ALA A 411 -2.22 -13.25 -3.38
C ALA A 411 -2.34 -12.65 -1.97
N TYR A 412 -2.42 -11.33 -1.85
CA TYR A 412 -2.68 -10.66 -0.57
C TYR A 412 -4.04 -11.04 0.02
N PHE A 413 -5.07 -11.15 -0.82
CA PHE A 413 -6.38 -11.61 -0.41
C PHE A 413 -6.36 -13.07 0.08
N ALA A 414 -5.61 -13.95 -0.59
CA ALA A 414 -5.41 -15.33 -0.15
C ALA A 414 -4.72 -15.42 1.22
N ALA A 415 -3.78 -14.51 1.51
CA ALA A 415 -3.13 -14.42 2.82
C ALA A 415 -4.11 -14.04 3.94
N LEU A 416 -5.13 -13.21 3.67
CA LEU A 416 -6.18 -12.92 4.64
C LEU A 416 -6.96 -14.18 5.02
N GLY A 417 -7.29 -15.04 4.06
CA GLY A 417 -7.97 -16.31 4.30
C GLY A 417 -7.18 -17.27 5.20
N LYS A 418 -5.86 -17.06 5.31
CA LYS A 418 -4.96 -17.79 6.22
C LYS A 418 -4.76 -17.10 7.57
N GLY A 419 -5.38 -15.94 7.80
CA GLY A 419 -5.27 -15.18 9.04
C GLY A 419 -4.05 -14.26 9.13
N TYR A 420 -3.36 -13.97 8.03
CA TYR A 420 -2.11 -13.17 8.04
C TYR A 420 -2.35 -11.67 8.04
N GLY A 421 -3.62 -11.23 8.03
CA GLY A 421 -3.99 -9.82 7.96
C GLY A 421 -3.29 -8.88 8.96
N PRO A 422 -3.23 -9.20 10.27
CA PRO A 422 -2.59 -8.33 11.26
C PRO A 422 -1.05 -8.47 11.30
N ASP A 423 -0.48 -9.47 10.64
CA ASP A 423 0.95 -9.73 10.65
C ASP A 423 1.69 -8.78 9.70
N ASP A 424 3.01 -8.63 9.86
CA ASP A 424 3.83 -7.80 8.98
C ASP A 424 3.77 -8.31 7.53
N ASP A 425 3.86 -7.40 6.56
CA ASP A 425 3.87 -7.72 5.13
C ASP A 425 5.08 -8.59 4.72
N ALA A 426 6.15 -8.62 5.51
CA ALA A 426 7.24 -9.59 5.38
C ALA A 426 6.79 -11.05 5.59
N SER A 427 5.72 -11.28 6.35
CA SER A 427 5.23 -12.62 6.69
C SER A 427 4.59 -13.36 5.51
N LEU A 428 4.39 -12.67 4.38
CA LEU A 428 3.85 -13.25 3.15
C LEU A 428 4.73 -14.32 2.52
N ILE A 429 6.02 -14.41 2.90
CA ILE A 429 6.90 -15.54 2.54
C ILE A 429 6.26 -16.89 2.90
N ARG A 430 5.41 -16.94 3.94
CA ARG A 430 4.62 -18.12 4.34
C ARG A 430 3.78 -18.70 3.19
N LEU A 431 3.29 -17.88 2.26
CA LEU A 431 2.56 -18.34 1.07
C LEU A 431 3.38 -19.30 0.20
N TYR A 432 4.70 -19.18 0.24
CA TYR A 432 5.62 -19.88 -0.65
C TYR A 432 6.41 -20.98 0.07
N ILE A 433 6.66 -20.85 1.37
CA ILE A 433 7.41 -21.86 2.15
C ILE A 433 6.50 -22.91 2.79
N GLU A 434 5.20 -22.63 2.96
CA GLU A 434 4.27 -23.61 3.48
C GLU A 434 4.16 -24.84 2.58
N GLY A 435 4.36 -26.01 3.19
CA GLY A 435 4.33 -27.27 2.43
C GLY A 435 5.63 -27.60 1.70
N ALA A 436 6.69 -26.79 1.84
CA ALA A 436 8.04 -27.19 1.44
C ALA A 436 8.38 -28.56 2.06
N GLY A 437 8.88 -29.47 1.22
CA GLY A 437 9.18 -30.85 1.60
C GLY A 437 7.97 -31.81 1.71
N LYS A 438 6.72 -31.33 1.61
CA LYS A 438 5.51 -32.19 1.69
C LYS A 438 5.08 -32.80 0.36
N VAL A 439 5.58 -32.31 -0.78
CA VAL A 439 5.05 -32.65 -2.11
C VAL A 439 5.89 -33.71 -2.88
N GLY A 440 6.69 -34.50 -2.16
CA GLY A 440 7.52 -35.59 -2.70
C GLY A 440 8.98 -35.17 -2.98
N PRO A 441 9.87 -36.14 -3.30
CA PRO A 441 11.32 -35.91 -3.38
C PRO A 441 11.73 -35.36 -4.76
N VAL A 442 11.27 -34.16 -5.12
CA VAL A 442 11.67 -33.52 -6.38
C VAL A 442 12.87 -32.61 -6.11
N LYS A 443 14.04 -32.94 -6.69
CA LYS A 443 15.31 -32.21 -6.46
C LYS A 443 15.60 -31.19 -7.55
N PRO A 444 16.16 -30.00 -7.26
CA PRO A 444 16.64 -29.02 -8.25
C PRO A 444 17.33 -29.65 -9.48
N THR A 445 17.00 -29.22 -10.69
CA THR A 445 17.75 -29.59 -11.91
C THR A 445 19.09 -28.86 -11.93
N VAL A 446 19.08 -27.59 -11.54
CA VAL A 446 20.28 -26.78 -11.35
C VAL A 446 20.90 -27.12 -9.99
N THR A 447 22.13 -27.63 -10.03
CA THR A 447 22.83 -28.10 -8.81
C THR A 447 23.78 -27.07 -8.23
N SER A 448 24.30 -26.13 -9.04
CA SER A 448 25.22 -25.10 -8.55
C SER A 448 24.48 -24.02 -7.77
N GLU A 449 25.09 -23.55 -6.67
CA GLU A 449 24.60 -22.42 -5.88
C GLU A 449 24.39 -21.16 -6.75
N GLU A 450 25.35 -20.87 -7.63
CA GLU A 450 25.30 -19.73 -8.54
C GLU A 450 24.16 -19.83 -9.55
N GLY A 451 23.94 -21.01 -10.13
CA GLY A 451 22.84 -21.21 -11.07
C GLY A 451 21.48 -21.06 -10.38
N LYS A 452 21.33 -21.62 -9.18
CA LYS A 452 20.10 -21.46 -8.37
C LYS A 452 19.84 -20.00 -8.03
N LEU A 453 20.87 -19.26 -7.62
CA LEU A 453 20.76 -17.83 -7.37
C LEU A 453 20.36 -17.07 -8.64
N SER A 454 20.93 -17.42 -9.79
CA SER A 454 20.60 -16.81 -11.08
C SER A 454 19.11 -16.97 -11.41
N LEU A 455 18.50 -18.14 -11.16
CA LEU A 455 17.06 -18.33 -11.34
C LEU A 455 16.21 -17.38 -10.48
N VAL A 456 16.59 -17.18 -9.21
CA VAL A 456 15.89 -16.27 -8.29
C VAL A 456 16.06 -14.81 -8.72
N VAL A 457 17.26 -14.42 -9.14
CA VAL A 457 17.53 -13.07 -9.64
C VAL A 457 16.77 -12.80 -10.94
N ASN A 458 16.75 -13.76 -11.86
CA ASN A 458 16.03 -13.67 -13.13
C ASN A 458 14.52 -13.54 -12.95
N LEU A 459 13.95 -14.27 -11.97
CA LEU A 459 12.57 -14.10 -11.54
C LEU A 459 12.28 -12.64 -11.13
N LEU A 460 13.12 -12.07 -10.27
CA LEU A 460 12.95 -10.70 -9.79
C LEU A 460 13.08 -9.66 -10.91
N ARG A 461 14.09 -9.80 -11.79
CA ARG A 461 14.32 -8.90 -12.93
C ARG A 461 13.08 -8.76 -13.80
N GLY A 462 12.48 -9.89 -14.19
CA GLY A 462 11.28 -9.89 -15.03
C GLY A 462 10.06 -9.27 -14.35
N ILE A 463 9.84 -9.56 -13.06
CA ILE A 463 8.73 -8.99 -12.29
C ILE A 463 8.92 -7.47 -12.13
N HIS A 464 10.11 -7.02 -11.74
CA HIS A 464 10.39 -5.60 -11.51
C HIS A 464 10.31 -4.79 -12.81
N LEU A 465 10.74 -5.34 -13.94
CA LEU A 465 10.60 -4.71 -15.26
C LEU A 465 9.12 -4.48 -15.62
N CYS A 466 8.27 -5.50 -15.44
CA CYS A 466 6.83 -5.38 -15.71
C CYS A 466 6.14 -4.41 -14.72
N ALA A 467 6.53 -4.43 -13.44
CA ALA A 467 5.99 -3.52 -12.43
C ALA A 467 6.35 -2.06 -12.72
N ALA A 468 7.58 -1.79 -13.18
CA ALA A 468 8.01 -0.46 -13.62
C ALA A 468 7.19 0.02 -14.82
N ALA A 469 6.98 -0.86 -15.81
CA ALA A 469 6.18 -0.57 -16.99
C ALA A 469 4.73 -0.24 -16.63
N GLU A 470 4.08 -1.06 -15.79
CA GLU A 470 2.71 -0.85 -15.33
C GLU A 470 2.57 0.48 -14.56
N ALA A 471 3.50 0.77 -13.64
CA ALA A 471 3.48 2.01 -12.85
C ALA A 471 3.61 3.26 -13.71
N ILE A 472 4.57 3.31 -14.63
CA ILE A 472 4.82 4.48 -15.49
C ILE A 472 3.68 4.64 -16.53
N ALA A 473 3.21 3.54 -17.12
CA ALA A 473 2.08 3.57 -18.04
C ALA A 473 0.80 4.06 -17.34
N PHE A 474 0.55 3.61 -16.10
CA PHE A 474 -0.59 4.07 -15.33
C PHE A 474 -0.46 5.55 -14.98
N ALA A 475 0.73 6.01 -14.59
CA ALA A 475 1.00 7.41 -14.31
C ALA A 475 0.71 8.32 -15.51
N ARG A 476 1.12 7.90 -16.73
CA ARG A 476 0.77 8.62 -17.97
C ARG A 476 -0.74 8.67 -18.15
N PHE A 477 -1.41 7.54 -17.94
CA PHE A 477 -2.85 7.41 -18.14
C PHE A 477 -3.66 8.33 -17.22
N VAL A 478 -3.22 8.52 -15.97
CA VAL A 478 -3.87 9.43 -15.01
C VAL A 478 -3.36 10.87 -15.09
N GLY A 479 -2.57 11.21 -16.12
CA GLY A 479 -2.17 12.58 -16.43
C GLY A 479 -1.06 13.16 -15.53
N LEU A 480 -0.21 12.33 -14.94
CA LEU A 480 0.90 12.78 -14.10
C LEU A 480 2.13 13.16 -14.94
N ASP A 481 2.96 14.04 -14.35
CA ASP A 481 4.30 14.34 -14.87
C ASP A 481 5.22 13.12 -14.67
N LEU A 482 5.61 12.48 -15.77
CA LEU A 482 6.39 11.26 -15.74
C LEU A 482 7.80 11.43 -15.19
N GLU A 483 8.40 12.61 -15.34
CA GLU A 483 9.72 12.89 -14.77
C GLU A 483 9.63 12.97 -13.25
N GLN A 484 8.62 13.66 -12.73
CA GLN A 484 8.38 13.74 -11.28
C GLN A 484 8.04 12.35 -10.71
N VAL A 485 7.24 11.55 -11.42
CA VAL A 485 6.90 10.16 -11.03
C VAL A 485 8.15 9.31 -10.97
N PHE A 486 8.99 9.38 -12.00
CA PHE A 486 10.24 8.63 -12.07
C PHE A 486 11.17 9.00 -10.90
N GLU A 487 11.42 10.30 -10.69
CA GLU A 487 12.23 10.84 -9.58
C GLU A 487 11.73 10.38 -8.21
N LEU A 488 10.41 10.45 -7.96
CA LEU A 488 9.82 9.94 -6.72
C LEU A 488 10.07 8.44 -6.56
N CYS A 489 9.81 7.65 -7.61
CA CYS A 489 9.83 6.21 -7.51
C CYS A 489 11.24 5.66 -7.26
N ILE A 490 12.26 6.20 -7.91
CA ILE A 490 13.66 5.77 -7.72
C ILE A 490 14.22 6.16 -6.34
N ASN A 491 13.78 7.29 -5.77
CA ASN A 491 14.31 7.85 -4.52
C ASN A 491 13.45 7.52 -3.27
N ALA A 492 12.46 6.65 -3.43
CA ALA A 492 11.55 6.24 -2.38
C ALA A 492 11.28 4.73 -2.43
N ALA A 493 10.12 4.32 -1.92
CA ALA A 493 9.75 2.92 -1.72
C ALA A 493 9.56 2.11 -3.03
N GLY A 494 9.69 2.74 -4.21
CA GLY A 494 9.54 2.09 -5.51
C GLY A 494 10.87 1.68 -6.17
N GLY A 495 12.01 2.04 -5.58
CA GLY A 495 13.32 1.86 -6.19
C GLY A 495 13.63 0.38 -6.49
N SER A 496 14.18 0.13 -7.68
CA SER A 496 14.69 -1.19 -8.09
C SER A 496 15.74 -1.01 -9.19
N THR A 497 16.60 -2.00 -9.37
CA THR A 497 17.63 -1.94 -10.42
C THR A 497 17.00 -1.81 -11.80
N MET A 498 15.90 -2.53 -12.05
CA MET A 498 15.15 -2.44 -13.31
C MET A 498 14.53 -1.05 -13.53
N LEU A 499 13.95 -0.44 -12.49
CA LEU A 499 13.40 0.91 -12.63
C LEU A 499 14.50 1.94 -12.88
N SER A 500 15.60 1.90 -12.11
CA SER A 500 16.70 2.86 -12.27
C SER A 500 17.41 2.70 -13.62
N GLY A 501 17.53 1.47 -14.13
CA GLY A 501 18.18 1.20 -15.42
C GLY A 501 17.29 1.46 -16.63
N GLU A 502 16.01 1.04 -16.59
CA GLU A 502 15.13 1.05 -17.76
C GLU A 502 13.99 2.06 -17.68
N GLY A 503 13.68 2.59 -16.49
CA GLY A 503 12.55 3.50 -16.29
C GLY A 503 12.64 4.76 -17.15
N ARG A 504 13.83 5.33 -17.33
CA ARG A 504 14.03 6.47 -18.23
C ARG A 504 13.68 6.13 -19.68
N ARG A 505 14.15 4.98 -20.17
CA ARG A 505 13.80 4.50 -21.52
C ARG A 505 12.30 4.26 -21.67
N ILE A 506 11.64 3.75 -20.62
CA ILE A 506 10.18 3.58 -20.60
C ILE A 506 9.46 4.94 -20.69
N VAL A 507 9.89 5.94 -19.91
CA VAL A 507 9.35 7.31 -19.96
C VAL A 507 9.53 7.92 -21.35
N ASP A 508 10.75 7.87 -21.89
CA ASP A 508 11.07 8.42 -23.20
C ASP A 508 10.27 7.75 -24.32
N ALA A 509 10.10 6.43 -24.26
CA ALA A 509 9.37 5.69 -25.26
C ALA A 509 7.85 5.92 -25.18
N ILE A 510 7.32 6.09 -23.97
CA ILE A 510 5.96 6.58 -23.75
C ILE A 510 5.79 7.99 -24.34
N ALA A 511 6.70 8.93 -24.04
CA ALA A 511 6.63 10.32 -24.49
C ALA A 511 6.66 10.43 -26.02
N ALA A 512 7.45 9.58 -26.68
CA ALA A 512 7.63 9.61 -28.12
C ALA A 512 6.44 9.03 -28.93
N ALA A 513 5.40 8.47 -28.28
CA ALA A 513 4.21 7.88 -28.93
C ALA A 513 4.53 6.89 -30.07
N ARG A 514 5.70 6.23 -29.99
CA ARG A 514 6.27 5.49 -31.13
C ARG A 514 5.60 4.15 -31.35
N SER A 515 5.30 3.87 -32.62
CA SER A 515 4.84 2.56 -33.07
C SER A 515 5.88 1.47 -32.75
N THR A 516 5.45 0.21 -32.67
CA THR A 516 6.25 -0.97 -32.32
C THR A 516 7.53 -1.19 -33.15
N HIS A 517 7.72 -0.47 -34.26
CA HIS A 517 8.93 -0.53 -35.09
C HIS A 517 10.14 0.29 -34.58
N ASP A 518 9.97 1.19 -33.61
CA ASP A 518 11.07 2.02 -33.07
C ASP A 518 11.72 1.45 -31.79
N TRP A 519 11.37 0.21 -31.41
CA TRP A 519 11.77 -0.41 -30.14
C TRP A 519 12.97 -1.35 -30.27
N ALA A 520 13.68 -1.28 -31.40
CA ALA A 520 14.88 -2.06 -31.63
C ALA A 520 15.96 -1.69 -30.60
N ALA A 521 16.54 -2.71 -29.97
CA ALA A 521 17.69 -2.54 -29.11
C ALA A 521 18.86 -1.95 -29.90
N SER A 522 19.63 -1.08 -29.24
CA SER A 522 20.83 -0.47 -29.82
C SER A 522 22.08 -0.99 -29.09
N GLY A 523 23.11 -1.40 -29.85
CA GLY A 523 24.39 -1.84 -29.27
C GLY A 523 24.29 -3.12 -28.42
N ASN A 524 24.78 -3.07 -27.19
CA ASN A 524 24.89 -4.21 -26.26
C ASN A 524 23.73 -4.27 -25.22
N GLU A 525 22.57 -3.69 -25.53
CA GLU A 525 21.43 -3.68 -24.62
C GLU A 525 20.90 -5.10 -24.36
N SER A 526 20.49 -5.36 -23.12
CA SER A 526 19.77 -6.60 -22.78
C SER A 526 18.45 -6.65 -23.52
N LEU A 527 18.09 -7.82 -24.02
CA LEU A 527 16.91 -7.99 -24.86
C LEU A 527 15.72 -8.45 -24.04
N LEU A 528 14.53 -7.99 -24.40
CA LEU A 528 13.29 -8.47 -23.78
C LEU A 528 13.12 -9.98 -23.99
N GLN A 529 13.63 -10.51 -25.11
CA GLN A 529 13.73 -11.93 -25.39
C GLN A 529 14.58 -12.69 -24.35
N THR A 530 15.69 -12.09 -23.89
CA THR A 530 16.55 -12.68 -22.85
C THR A 530 15.79 -12.76 -21.53
N ILE A 531 15.15 -11.68 -21.09
CA ILE A 531 14.30 -11.67 -19.88
C ILE A 531 13.19 -12.73 -19.97
N SER A 532 12.56 -12.88 -21.15
CA SER A 532 11.53 -13.91 -21.35
C SER A 532 12.08 -15.33 -21.22
N SER A 533 13.29 -15.59 -21.73
CA SER A 533 13.94 -16.91 -21.62
C SER A 533 14.35 -17.21 -20.19
N ASP A 534 14.97 -16.24 -19.54
CA ASP A 534 15.42 -16.30 -18.15
C ASP A 534 14.25 -16.55 -17.18
N LEU A 535 13.12 -15.86 -17.37
CA LEU A 535 11.89 -16.10 -16.61
C LEU A 535 11.31 -17.49 -16.85
N GLN A 536 11.29 -17.95 -18.11
CA GLN A 536 10.77 -19.27 -18.45
C GLN A 536 11.56 -20.37 -17.73
N GLU A 537 12.89 -20.29 -17.70
CA GLU A 537 13.73 -21.25 -16.99
C GLU A 537 13.44 -21.28 -15.49
N ALA A 538 13.32 -20.10 -14.85
CA ALA A 538 12.95 -19.99 -13.43
C ALA A 538 11.57 -20.60 -13.14
N ILE A 539 10.58 -20.35 -14.01
CA ILE A 539 9.22 -20.85 -13.86
C ILE A 539 9.15 -22.36 -14.07
N ASP A 540 9.83 -22.91 -15.07
CA ASP A 540 9.90 -24.35 -15.30
C ASP A 540 10.49 -25.07 -14.09
N GLU A 541 11.56 -24.51 -13.52
CA GLU A 541 12.19 -25.06 -12.34
C GLU A 541 11.27 -24.99 -11.11
N ALA A 542 10.57 -23.88 -10.90
CA ALA A 542 9.62 -23.74 -9.80
C ALA A 542 8.39 -24.66 -9.96
N GLN A 543 7.86 -24.81 -11.17
CA GLN A 543 6.77 -25.74 -11.47
C GLN A 543 7.18 -27.18 -11.17
N ARG A 544 8.40 -27.56 -11.53
CA ARG A 544 8.98 -28.86 -11.21
C ARG A 544 9.08 -29.07 -9.70
N LEU A 545 9.45 -28.03 -8.95
CA LEU A 545 9.45 -28.02 -7.48
C LEU A 545 8.04 -27.86 -6.87
N LYS A 546 6.99 -27.74 -7.69
CA LYS A 546 5.59 -27.56 -7.29
C LYS A 546 5.37 -26.30 -6.45
N LEU A 547 6.16 -25.27 -6.70
CA LEU A 547 6.05 -23.95 -6.09
C LEU A 547 5.23 -23.03 -7.01
N PRO A 548 4.12 -22.44 -6.54
CA PRO A 548 3.42 -21.42 -7.30
C PRO A 548 4.24 -20.12 -7.32
N LEU A 549 4.55 -19.62 -8.52
CA LEU A 549 5.12 -18.28 -8.75
C LEU A 549 4.05 -17.40 -9.39
N PHE A 550 3.30 -16.64 -8.58
CA PHE A 550 2.15 -15.86 -9.05
C PHE A 550 2.60 -14.71 -9.96
N LEU A 551 3.51 -13.86 -9.46
CA LEU A 551 3.98 -12.69 -10.21
C LEU A 551 4.93 -13.09 -11.33
N GLY A 552 5.79 -14.08 -11.12
CA GLY A 552 6.70 -14.58 -12.16
C GLY A 552 5.93 -15.06 -13.38
N THR A 553 4.91 -15.90 -13.17
CA THR A 553 4.06 -16.41 -14.26
C THR A 553 3.34 -15.27 -14.98
N GLN A 554 2.81 -14.29 -14.24
CA GLN A 554 2.13 -13.15 -14.84
C GLN A 554 3.07 -12.28 -15.68
N ALA A 555 4.27 -11.98 -15.18
CA ALA A 555 5.29 -11.22 -15.90
C ALA A 555 5.68 -11.92 -17.21
N LEU A 556 5.92 -13.23 -17.17
CA LEU A 556 6.24 -14.02 -18.36
C LEU A 556 5.11 -13.96 -19.40
N ASN A 557 3.86 -14.12 -18.98
CA ASN A 557 2.71 -14.08 -19.89
C ASN A 557 2.59 -12.72 -20.59
N LEU A 558 2.81 -11.61 -19.88
CA LEU A 558 2.78 -10.27 -20.45
C LEU A 558 3.91 -10.07 -21.47
N ILE A 559 5.14 -10.43 -21.10
CA ILE A 559 6.30 -10.31 -21.99
C ILE A 559 6.10 -11.16 -23.25
N ARG A 560 5.60 -12.40 -23.13
CA ARG A 560 5.28 -13.24 -24.28
C ARG A 560 4.21 -12.64 -25.17
N GLY A 561 3.16 -12.07 -24.60
CA GLY A 561 2.12 -11.37 -25.35
C GLY A 561 2.73 -10.26 -26.23
N ILE A 562 3.65 -9.48 -25.66
CA ILE A 562 4.36 -8.41 -26.37
C ILE A 562 5.23 -8.98 -27.50
N LEU A 563 6.05 -10.00 -27.21
CA LEU A 563 6.91 -10.64 -28.21
C LEU A 563 6.10 -11.26 -29.37
N LEU A 564 4.93 -11.84 -29.08
CA LEU A 564 4.03 -12.38 -30.09
C LEU A 564 3.47 -11.27 -30.99
N THR A 565 3.12 -10.12 -30.43
CA THR A 565 2.62 -8.98 -31.23
C THR A 565 3.69 -8.32 -32.09
N ALA A 566 4.95 -8.36 -31.69
CA ALA A 566 6.06 -7.85 -32.51
C ALA A 566 6.35 -8.73 -33.74
N GLY A 567 6.02 -10.02 -33.67
CA GLY A 567 6.19 -10.99 -34.74
C GLY A 567 7.61 -11.55 -34.88
N PRO A 568 7.78 -12.67 -35.61
CA PRO A 568 9.03 -13.45 -35.65
C PRO A 568 10.19 -12.77 -36.39
N LYS A 569 9.94 -11.67 -37.09
CA LYS A 569 10.95 -10.89 -37.83
C LYS A 569 11.35 -9.59 -37.11
N ALA A 570 10.80 -9.32 -35.92
CA ALA A 570 11.17 -8.13 -35.17
C ALA A 570 12.66 -8.20 -34.77
N PRO A 571 13.40 -7.08 -34.83
CA PRO A 571 14.73 -7.01 -34.25
C PRO A 571 14.67 -7.31 -32.75
N GLY A 572 15.81 -7.62 -32.13
CA GLY A 572 15.91 -7.73 -30.68
C GLY A 572 15.28 -6.50 -30.02
N LEU A 573 14.31 -6.71 -29.12
CA LEU A 573 13.56 -5.60 -28.53
C LEU A 573 14.29 -5.10 -27.29
N ALA A 574 14.45 -3.79 -27.18
CA ALA A 574 14.98 -3.17 -25.96
C ALA A 574 14.08 -3.48 -24.76
N LEU A 575 14.63 -3.55 -23.55
CA LEU A 575 13.83 -3.83 -22.35
C LEU A 575 12.66 -2.86 -22.16
N GLY A 576 12.87 -1.57 -22.43
CA GLY A 576 11.83 -0.54 -22.34
C GLY A 576 10.57 -0.86 -23.17
N SER A 577 10.66 -1.69 -24.21
CA SER A 577 9.52 -2.14 -25.03
C SER A 577 8.46 -2.93 -24.28
N VAL A 578 8.78 -3.40 -23.08
CA VAL A 578 7.80 -4.01 -22.17
C VAL A 578 6.55 -3.15 -21.96
N VAL A 579 6.69 -1.82 -22.03
CA VAL A 579 5.58 -0.90 -21.79
C VAL A 579 4.53 -0.91 -22.91
N SER A 580 4.87 -1.44 -24.09
CA SER A 580 3.91 -1.66 -25.17
C SER A 580 2.73 -2.55 -24.75
N GLY A 581 2.91 -3.41 -23.74
CA GLY A 581 1.83 -4.19 -23.14
C GLY A 581 0.67 -3.35 -22.57
N TRP A 582 0.93 -2.09 -22.22
CA TRP A 582 -0.05 -1.15 -21.67
C TRP A 582 -0.42 0.00 -22.61
N THR A 583 0.36 0.24 -23.67
CA THR A 583 0.12 1.34 -24.61
C THR A 583 -0.49 0.89 -25.95
N ALA A 584 -0.47 -0.41 -26.27
CA ALA A 584 -0.85 -0.93 -27.59
C ALA A 584 -2.37 -0.98 -27.89
N ARG A 585 -3.27 -0.46 -27.05
CA ARG A 585 -4.72 -0.41 -27.33
C ARG A 585 -5.36 0.86 -26.81
N GLY A 586 -5.74 1.76 -27.72
CA GLY A 586 -6.90 2.65 -27.55
C GLY A 586 -6.98 3.51 -26.30
N SER A 587 -5.89 3.73 -25.56
CA SER A 587 -5.89 4.75 -24.50
C SER A 587 -6.24 6.08 -25.15
N PRO A 588 -7.23 6.83 -24.64
CA PRO A 588 -7.46 8.17 -25.11
C PRO A 588 -6.14 8.93 -24.96
N ALA A 589 -5.58 9.37 -26.08
CA ALA A 589 -4.72 10.54 -26.03
C ALA A 589 -5.59 11.69 -25.49
N ALA A 590 -5.01 12.45 -24.56
CA ALA A 590 -5.61 13.55 -23.82
C ALA A 590 -6.58 14.43 -24.64
#